data_AF-A0A369QTP7-F1
#
_entry.id   AF-A0A369QTP7-F1
#
_cell.length_a   1.000
_cell.length_b   1.000
_cell.length_c   1.000
_cell.angle_alpha   90.00
_cell.angle_beta   90.00
_cell.angle_gamma   90.00
#
_symmetry.space_group_name_H-M   'P 1'
#
loop_
_entity.id
_entity.type
_entity.pdbx_description
1 polymer ?
#
loop_
_entity_poly.entity_id
_entity_poly.type
_entity_poly.pdbx_seq_one_letter_code
_entity_poly.pdbx_strand_id
1 'polypeptide(L)'
;MTEEQYAKIQARLERLESKKKDIWDIIQILGTLLIPVAIAFAGNQYSKAQQAEALQVEQLQIERSHEMAQVNARIGQAGLIASMLDHLLSSDVKRKQLATEAVLIANPEIGPTLVRIVSEKDNNLEVRNFAKNALDERKNSLVQGLFDEKPAKRSEAYTGLMAGWSSNSEIIPEIITYARQHQANVDGVNNVLIFLSHMNQDALMPYKTEIETFIGEVQSMGQKTKERGAKLKNRLPK
;
A
#
# COMPACT_ATOMS: atom_id res chain seq x y z
N MET A 1 70.47 11.29 -21.78
CA MET A 1 70.36 10.92 -23.21
C MET A 1 71.43 11.68 -23.95
N THR A 2 72.37 10.99 -24.59
CA THR A 2 73.47 11.60 -25.34
C THR A 2 72.98 12.03 -26.73
N GLU A 3 73.56 13.06 -27.34
CA GLU A 3 73.20 13.51 -28.71
C GLU A 3 73.23 12.36 -29.73
N GLU A 4 74.12 11.39 -29.52
CA GLU A 4 74.23 10.18 -30.31
C GLU A 4 72.96 9.29 -30.27
N GLN A 5 72.26 9.26 -29.14
CA GLN A 5 70.97 8.57 -29.02
C GLN A 5 69.86 9.31 -29.76
N TYR A 6 69.91 10.65 -29.80
CA TYR A 6 68.95 11.47 -30.52
C TYR A 6 69.09 11.30 -32.04
N ALA A 7 70.34 11.36 -32.53
CA ALA A 7 70.65 11.07 -33.93
C ALA A 7 70.25 9.64 -34.33
N LYS A 8 70.44 8.66 -33.46
CA LYS A 8 70.05 7.26 -33.70
C LYS A 8 68.53 7.06 -33.72
N ILE A 9 67.78 7.84 -32.95
CA ILE A 9 66.31 7.83 -32.94
C ILE A 9 65.77 8.54 -34.19
N GLN A 10 66.32 9.69 -34.57
CA GLN A 10 65.95 10.39 -35.81
C GLN A 10 66.26 9.57 -37.06
N ALA A 11 67.46 8.97 -37.12
CA ALA A 11 67.82 8.08 -38.23
C ALA A 11 66.94 6.82 -38.28
N ARG A 12 66.38 6.35 -37.16
CA ARG A 12 65.39 5.26 -37.13
C ARG A 12 64.00 5.72 -37.58
N LEU A 13 63.60 6.94 -37.27
CA LEU A 13 62.32 7.51 -37.68
C LEU A 13 62.30 7.79 -39.19
N GLU A 14 63.36 8.37 -39.74
CA GLU A 14 63.48 8.59 -41.20
C GLU A 14 63.58 7.27 -42.00
N ARG A 15 64.19 6.22 -41.40
CA ARG A 15 64.17 4.88 -42.00
C ARG A 15 62.80 4.19 -41.94
N LEU A 16 61.94 4.58 -41.01
CA LEU A 16 60.58 4.07 -40.88
C LEU A 16 59.58 4.84 -41.74
N GLU A 17 59.85 6.11 -42.06
CA GLU A 17 59.04 6.90 -43.02
C GLU A 17 59.33 6.53 -44.50
N SER A 18 60.54 6.07 -44.82
CA SER A 18 60.93 5.73 -46.20
C SER A 18 60.52 4.32 -46.67
N LYS A 19 59.91 3.50 -45.82
CA LYS A 19 59.25 2.26 -46.24
C LYS A 19 57.75 2.38 -45.99
N LYS A 20 56.99 2.65 -47.06
CA LYS A 20 55.54 2.44 -47.08
C LYS A 20 55.27 1.04 -46.51
N LYS A 21 54.81 0.98 -45.26
CA LYS A 21 54.38 -0.27 -44.64
C LYS A 21 53.28 -0.83 -45.52
N ASP A 22 53.53 -2.04 -45.99
CA ASP A 22 52.57 -2.80 -46.78
C ASP A 22 51.28 -2.88 -45.97
N ILE A 23 50.15 -2.61 -46.60
CA ILE A 23 48.84 -2.56 -45.94
C ILE A 23 48.55 -3.92 -45.26
N TRP A 24 49.18 -4.98 -45.76
CA TRP A 24 49.20 -6.32 -45.18
C TRP A 24 49.84 -6.42 -43.79
N ASP A 25 50.92 -5.69 -43.49
CA ASP A 25 51.54 -5.68 -42.16
C ASP A 25 50.65 -4.94 -41.14
N ILE A 26 49.97 -3.89 -41.58
CA ILE A 26 49.01 -3.14 -40.74
C ILE A 26 47.80 -4.04 -40.41
N ILE A 27 47.32 -4.83 -41.38
CA ILE A 27 46.23 -5.80 -41.18
C ILE A 27 46.65 -6.93 -40.24
N GLN A 28 47.88 -7.45 -40.33
CA GLN A 28 48.36 -8.51 -39.42
C GLN A 28 48.51 -8.03 -37.96
N ILE A 29 48.99 -6.80 -37.76
CA ILE A 29 49.10 -6.18 -36.42
C ILE A 29 47.71 -5.87 -35.85
N LEU A 30 46.77 -5.40 -36.67
CA LEU A 30 45.39 -5.18 -36.25
C LEU A 30 44.65 -6.49 -35.96
N GLY A 31 44.93 -7.56 -36.72
CA GLY A 31 44.32 -8.87 -36.55
C GLY A 31 44.63 -9.53 -35.20
N THR A 32 45.86 -9.40 -34.71
CA THR A 32 46.25 -9.95 -33.39
C THR A 32 45.68 -9.16 -32.21
N LEU A 33 45.38 -7.87 -32.39
CA LEU A 33 44.71 -7.03 -31.38
C LEU A 33 43.18 -7.18 -31.38
N LEU A 34 42.56 -7.55 -32.51
CA LEU A 34 41.11 -7.68 -32.62
C LEU A 34 40.55 -8.93 -31.94
N ILE A 35 41.31 -10.03 -31.87
CA ILE A 35 40.84 -11.30 -31.27
C ILE A 35 40.55 -11.13 -29.76
N PRO A 36 41.45 -10.57 -28.92
CA PRO A 36 41.15 -10.32 -27.51
C PRO A 36 39.97 -9.36 -27.29
N VAL A 37 39.83 -8.34 -28.16
CA VAL A 37 38.73 -7.37 -28.09
C VAL A 37 37.39 -8.03 -28.41
N ALA A 38 37.34 -8.90 -29.43
CA ALA A 38 36.14 -9.65 -29.78
C ALA A 38 35.72 -10.62 -28.66
N ILE A 39 36.68 -11.31 -28.02
CA ILE A 39 36.41 -12.19 -26.87
C ILE A 39 35.88 -11.39 -25.67
N ALA A 40 36.50 -10.26 -25.35
CA ALA A 40 36.04 -9.39 -24.27
C ALA A 40 34.63 -8.81 -24.54
N PHE A 41 34.34 -8.44 -25.79
CA PHE A 41 33.02 -7.94 -26.19
C PHE A 41 31.96 -9.04 -26.13
N ALA A 42 32.26 -10.24 -26.64
CA ALA A 42 31.36 -11.40 -26.58
C ALA A 42 31.10 -11.81 -25.12
N GLY A 43 32.13 -11.83 -24.27
CA GLY A 43 32.00 -12.09 -22.84
C GLY A 43 31.14 -11.06 -22.11
N ASN A 44 31.31 -9.76 -22.42
CA ASN A 44 30.50 -8.68 -21.84
C ASN A 44 29.03 -8.79 -22.25
N GLN A 45 28.75 -9.09 -23.53
CA GLN A 45 27.37 -9.28 -24.01
C GLN A 45 26.71 -10.52 -23.39
N TYR A 46 27.45 -11.63 -23.29
CA TYR A 46 26.95 -12.85 -22.67
C TYR A 46 26.70 -12.67 -21.16
N SER A 47 27.61 -11.99 -20.45
CA SER A 47 27.45 -11.68 -19.02
C SER A 47 26.26 -10.76 -18.76
N LYS A 48 26.01 -9.75 -19.61
CA LYS A 48 24.83 -8.88 -19.49
C LYS A 48 23.53 -9.65 -19.73
N ALA A 49 23.53 -10.56 -20.70
CA ALA A 49 22.37 -11.42 -20.98
C ALA A 49 22.05 -12.34 -19.79
N GLN A 50 23.06 -13.00 -19.20
CA GLN A 50 22.85 -13.85 -18.02
C GLN A 50 22.41 -13.05 -16.78
N GLN A 51 22.96 -11.85 -16.56
CA GLN A 51 22.51 -10.99 -15.45
C GLN A 51 21.06 -10.55 -15.62
N ALA A 52 20.65 -10.21 -16.84
CA ALA A 52 19.26 -9.83 -17.13
C ALA A 52 18.30 -11.01 -16.89
N GLU A 53 18.68 -12.23 -17.28
CA GLU A 53 17.88 -13.44 -17.06
C GLU A 53 17.80 -13.78 -15.56
N ALA A 54 18.91 -13.70 -14.82
CA ALA A 54 18.93 -13.93 -13.37
C ALA A 54 18.04 -12.93 -12.62
N LEU A 55 18.09 -11.65 -12.99
CA LEU A 55 17.21 -10.62 -12.41
C LEU A 55 15.73 -10.88 -12.71
N GLN A 56 15.39 -11.36 -13.91
CA GLN A 56 14.00 -11.72 -14.24
C GLN A 56 13.52 -12.93 -13.42
N VAL A 57 14.36 -13.96 -13.27
CA VAL A 57 14.03 -15.13 -12.45
C VAL A 57 13.85 -14.73 -10.98
N GLU A 58 14.70 -13.85 -10.45
CA GLU A 58 14.58 -13.33 -9.10
C GLU A 58 13.29 -12.51 -8.91
N GLN A 59 12.97 -11.62 -9.84
CA GLN A 59 11.71 -10.85 -9.83
C GLN A 59 10.50 -11.78 -9.86
N LEU A 60 10.49 -12.78 -10.74
CA LEU A 60 9.40 -13.77 -10.81
C LEU A 60 9.29 -14.59 -9.52
N GLN A 61 10.41 -14.93 -8.86
CA GLN A 61 10.40 -15.61 -7.58
C GLN A 61 9.84 -14.72 -6.46
N ILE A 62 10.21 -13.43 -6.44
CA ILE A 62 9.68 -12.45 -5.50
C ILE A 62 8.17 -12.29 -5.70
N GLU A 63 7.71 -12.10 -6.94
CA GLU A 63 6.28 -12.00 -7.27
C GLU A 63 5.51 -13.24 -6.83
N ARG A 64 5.98 -14.45 -7.19
CA ARG A 64 5.35 -15.70 -6.74
C ARG A 64 5.36 -15.83 -5.22
N SER A 65 6.43 -15.40 -4.54
CA SER A 65 6.50 -15.44 -3.08
C SER A 65 5.46 -14.51 -2.43
N HIS A 66 5.24 -13.33 -3.02
CA HIS A 66 4.20 -12.41 -2.58
C HIS A 66 2.79 -12.98 -2.83
N GLU A 67 2.56 -13.56 -4.00
CA GLU A 67 1.29 -14.23 -4.30
C GLU A 67 1.03 -15.38 -3.33
N MET A 68 2.01 -16.24 -3.08
CA MET A 68 1.90 -17.34 -2.12
C MET A 68 1.66 -16.83 -0.70
N ALA A 69 2.33 -15.77 -0.26
CA ALA A 69 2.09 -15.16 1.05
C ALA A 69 0.65 -14.64 1.17
N GLN A 70 0.12 -14.02 0.12
CA GLN A 70 -1.28 -13.56 0.10
C GLN A 70 -2.27 -14.73 0.11
N VAL A 71 -2.02 -15.79 -0.67
CA VAL A 71 -2.86 -16.99 -0.68
C VAL A 71 -2.86 -17.67 0.69
N ASN A 72 -1.68 -17.84 1.31
CA ASN A 72 -1.56 -18.41 2.64
C ASN A 72 -2.25 -17.56 3.71
N ALA A 73 -2.14 -16.22 3.62
CA ALA A 73 -2.86 -15.32 4.51
C ALA A 73 -4.38 -15.47 4.37
N ARG A 74 -4.90 -15.57 3.14
CA ARG A 74 -6.34 -15.78 2.88
C ARG A 74 -6.84 -17.12 3.42
N ILE A 75 -6.06 -18.20 3.23
CA ILE A 75 -6.39 -19.52 3.78
C ILE A 75 -6.43 -19.47 5.31
N GLY A 76 -5.44 -18.83 5.94
CA GLY A 76 -5.40 -18.65 7.39
C GLY A 76 -6.61 -17.85 7.90
N GLN A 77 -6.98 -16.76 7.21
CA GLN A 77 -8.16 -15.97 7.54
C GLN A 77 -9.46 -16.77 7.40
N ALA A 78 -9.61 -17.57 6.34
CA ALA A 78 -10.78 -18.42 6.14
C ALA A 78 -10.90 -19.48 7.25
N GLY A 79 -9.79 -20.11 7.65
CA GLY A 79 -9.76 -21.05 8.77
C GLY A 79 -10.16 -20.41 10.09
N LEU A 80 -9.66 -19.20 10.37
CA LEU A 80 -10.04 -18.42 11.55
C LEU A 80 -11.54 -18.10 11.53
N ILE A 81 -12.07 -17.60 10.41
CA ILE A 81 -13.51 -17.28 10.27
C ILE A 81 -14.35 -18.53 10.51
N ALA A 82 -14.00 -19.66 9.90
CA ALA A 82 -14.71 -20.92 10.10
C ALA A 82 -14.77 -21.32 11.59
N SER A 83 -13.62 -21.26 12.29
CA SER A 83 -13.56 -21.57 13.72
C SER A 83 -14.41 -20.62 14.58
N MET A 84 -14.50 -19.34 14.20
CA MET A 84 -15.28 -18.35 14.92
C MET A 84 -16.77 -18.47 14.61
N LEU A 85 -17.16 -18.85 13.40
CA LEU A 85 -18.56 -19.10 13.03
C LEU A 85 -19.16 -20.21 13.88
N ASP A 86 -18.43 -21.29 14.14
CA ASP A 86 -18.90 -22.37 15.04
C ASP A 86 -19.22 -21.83 16.45
N HIS A 87 -18.42 -20.88 16.94
CA HIS A 87 -18.65 -20.25 18.24
C HIS A 87 -19.78 -19.20 18.22
N LEU A 88 -19.93 -18.44 17.14
CA LEU A 88 -21.04 -17.51 16.95
C LEU A 88 -22.39 -18.23 16.80
N LEU A 89 -22.38 -19.47 16.29
CA LEU A 89 -23.57 -20.30 16.10
C LEU A 89 -23.86 -21.25 17.28
N SER A 90 -23.01 -21.25 18.31
CA SER A 90 -23.16 -22.05 19.54
C SER A 90 -24.51 -21.82 20.23
N SER A 91 -25.05 -22.79 20.98
CA SER A 91 -26.23 -22.52 21.85
C SER A 91 -25.88 -21.77 23.15
N ASP A 92 -24.62 -21.78 23.55
CA ASP A 92 -24.11 -21.08 24.74
C ASP A 92 -23.97 -19.56 24.50
N VAL A 93 -24.75 -18.77 25.25
CA VAL A 93 -24.77 -17.30 25.22
C VAL A 93 -23.39 -16.70 25.47
N LYS A 94 -22.66 -17.17 26.50
CA LYS A 94 -21.35 -16.61 26.86
C LYS A 94 -20.32 -16.89 25.78
N ARG A 95 -20.40 -18.07 25.16
CA ARG A 95 -19.53 -18.42 24.04
C ARG A 95 -19.77 -17.51 22.82
N LYS A 96 -21.03 -17.20 22.49
CA LYS A 96 -21.35 -16.24 21.42
C LYS A 96 -20.85 -14.84 21.72
N GLN A 97 -21.00 -14.37 22.96
CA GLN A 97 -20.52 -13.06 23.39
C GLN A 97 -19.00 -12.96 23.25
N LEU A 98 -18.25 -13.96 23.74
CA LEU A 98 -16.80 -14.00 23.59
C LEU A 98 -16.36 -14.06 22.12
N ALA A 99 -17.04 -14.88 21.31
CA ALA A 99 -16.77 -14.97 19.88
C ALA A 99 -17.06 -13.66 19.15
N THR A 100 -18.08 -12.92 19.59
CA THR A 100 -18.43 -11.59 19.05
C THR A 100 -17.28 -10.61 19.23
N GLU A 101 -16.72 -10.49 20.43
CA GLU A 101 -15.57 -9.62 20.68
C GLU A 101 -14.32 -10.10 19.93
N ALA A 102 -14.03 -11.40 19.99
CA ALA A 102 -12.87 -11.99 19.35
C ALA A 102 -12.86 -11.74 17.83
N VAL A 103 -14.02 -11.86 17.19
CA VAL A 103 -14.18 -11.61 15.75
C VAL A 103 -13.95 -10.14 15.38
N LEU A 104 -14.44 -9.19 16.18
CA LEU A 104 -14.21 -7.76 15.92
C LEU A 104 -12.73 -7.36 16.05
N ILE A 105 -11.99 -8.03 16.93
CA ILE A 105 -10.56 -7.78 17.15
C ILE A 105 -9.71 -8.49 16.09
N ALA A 106 -9.95 -9.79 15.89
CA ALA A 106 -9.10 -10.63 15.05
C ALA A 106 -9.39 -10.45 13.55
N ASN A 107 -10.57 -9.96 13.18
CA ASN A 107 -10.96 -9.80 11.78
C ASN A 107 -11.73 -8.49 11.54
N PRO A 108 -11.04 -7.33 11.47
CA PRO A 108 -11.68 -6.02 11.34
C PRO A 108 -12.41 -5.82 10.00
N GLU A 109 -12.08 -6.59 8.96
CA GLU A 109 -12.72 -6.52 7.64
C GLU A 109 -14.08 -7.21 7.63
N ILE A 110 -14.14 -8.45 8.09
CA ILE A 110 -15.37 -9.28 7.99
C ILE A 110 -16.16 -9.25 9.31
N GLY A 111 -15.47 -9.06 10.43
CA GLY A 111 -16.04 -9.16 11.76
C GLY A 111 -17.23 -8.22 12.01
N PRO A 112 -17.16 -6.92 11.67
CA PRO A 112 -18.30 -6.02 11.83
C PRO A 112 -19.56 -6.49 11.08
N THR A 113 -19.39 -7.11 9.91
CA THR A 113 -20.52 -7.67 9.15
C THR A 113 -21.10 -8.92 9.81
N LEU A 114 -20.25 -9.85 10.27
CA LEU A 114 -20.71 -11.04 10.98
C LEU A 114 -21.44 -10.68 12.28
N VAL A 115 -20.88 -9.78 13.08
CA VAL A 115 -21.49 -9.35 14.33
C VAL A 115 -22.78 -8.58 14.08
N ARG A 116 -22.89 -7.85 12.96
CA ARG A 116 -24.15 -7.18 12.58
C ARG A 116 -25.25 -8.19 12.33
N ILE A 117 -24.96 -9.27 11.61
CA ILE A 117 -25.90 -10.38 11.39
C ILE A 117 -26.35 -10.96 12.73
N VAL A 118 -25.42 -11.20 13.67
CA VAL A 118 -25.76 -11.66 15.02
C VAL A 118 -26.66 -10.66 15.75
N SER A 119 -26.33 -9.36 15.69
CA SER A 119 -27.13 -8.30 16.32
C SER A 119 -28.56 -8.19 15.79
N GLU A 120 -28.77 -8.54 14.52
CA GLU A 120 -30.08 -8.42 13.85
C GLU A 120 -30.89 -9.72 13.87
N LYS A 121 -30.23 -10.87 13.80
CA LYS A 121 -30.86 -12.16 13.46
C LYS A 121 -30.75 -13.23 14.55
N ASP A 122 -29.97 -13.03 15.60
CA ASP A 122 -29.89 -14.03 16.67
C ASP A 122 -31.25 -14.20 17.36
N ASN A 123 -31.63 -15.43 17.70
CA ASN A 123 -32.90 -15.69 18.38
C ASN A 123 -32.91 -15.23 19.84
N ASN A 124 -31.73 -15.09 20.46
CA ASN A 124 -31.58 -14.63 21.83
C ASN A 124 -31.42 -13.09 21.90
N LEU A 125 -32.34 -12.41 22.59
CA LEU A 125 -32.32 -10.94 22.74
C LEU A 125 -31.07 -10.42 23.45
N GLU A 126 -30.55 -11.14 24.45
CA GLU A 126 -29.32 -10.76 25.17
C GLU A 126 -28.12 -10.76 24.22
N VAL A 127 -28.01 -11.79 23.38
CA VAL A 127 -26.94 -11.90 22.37
C VAL A 127 -27.06 -10.78 21.34
N ARG A 128 -28.27 -10.49 20.86
CA ARG A 128 -28.49 -9.38 19.91
C ARG A 128 -28.03 -8.03 20.48
N ASN A 129 -28.44 -7.74 21.72
CA ASN A 129 -28.08 -6.49 22.39
C ASN A 129 -26.58 -6.41 22.65
N PHE A 130 -25.96 -7.50 23.09
CA PHE A 130 -24.51 -7.56 23.28
C PHE A 130 -23.76 -7.31 21.98
N ALA A 131 -24.15 -7.98 20.88
CA ALA A 131 -23.52 -7.81 19.58
C ALA A 131 -23.67 -6.38 19.04
N LYS A 132 -24.84 -5.77 19.23
CA LYS A 132 -25.05 -4.35 18.91
C LYS A 132 -24.12 -3.44 19.71
N ASN A 133 -24.06 -3.63 21.03
CA ASN A 133 -23.20 -2.81 21.89
C ASN A 133 -21.72 -2.96 21.51
N ALA A 134 -21.25 -4.19 21.26
CA ALA A 134 -19.88 -4.44 20.84
C ALA A 134 -19.53 -3.76 19.51
N LEU A 135 -20.47 -3.72 18.55
CA LEU A 135 -20.31 -2.96 17.30
C LEU A 135 -20.21 -1.46 17.56
N ASP A 136 -21.11 -0.93 18.39
CA ASP A 136 -21.14 0.49 18.71
C ASP A 136 -19.87 0.91 19.46
N GLU A 137 -19.41 0.13 20.44
CA GLU A 137 -18.14 0.36 21.14
C GLU A 137 -16.94 0.35 20.20
N ARG A 138 -16.87 -0.63 19.30
CA ARG A 138 -15.78 -0.72 18.32
C ARG A 138 -15.79 0.46 17.36
N LYS A 139 -16.95 0.81 16.81
CA LYS A 139 -17.15 1.97 15.94
C LYS A 139 -16.72 3.26 16.65
N ASN A 140 -17.22 3.49 17.86
CA ASN A 140 -16.89 4.66 18.68
C ASN A 140 -15.38 4.75 18.93
N SER A 141 -14.74 3.64 19.29
CA SER A 141 -13.29 3.57 19.51
C SER A 141 -12.48 3.96 18.27
N LEU A 142 -12.91 3.50 17.08
CA LEU A 142 -12.27 3.85 15.82
C LEU A 142 -12.50 5.32 15.44
N VAL A 143 -13.71 5.84 15.64
CA VAL A 143 -14.01 7.27 15.42
C VAL A 143 -13.13 8.15 16.30
N GLN A 144 -13.02 7.83 17.60
CA GLN A 144 -12.11 8.52 18.52
C GLN A 144 -10.65 8.38 18.09
N GLY A 145 -10.25 7.18 17.64
CA GLY A 145 -8.90 6.89 17.20
C GLY A 145 -8.43 7.74 16.02
N LEU A 146 -9.33 8.23 15.15
CA LEU A 146 -8.96 9.20 14.09
C LEU A 146 -8.40 10.51 14.63
N PHE A 147 -8.70 10.84 15.89
CA PHE A 147 -8.30 12.05 16.60
C PHE A 147 -7.19 11.80 17.63
N ASP A 148 -6.62 10.60 17.69
CA ASP A 148 -5.52 10.32 18.62
C ASP A 148 -4.27 11.13 18.26
N GLU A 149 -3.50 11.58 19.26
CA GLU A 149 -2.27 12.37 19.06
C GLU A 149 -1.19 11.59 18.30
N LYS A 150 -1.17 10.26 18.43
CA LYS A 150 -0.18 9.39 17.79
C LYS A 150 -0.60 9.05 16.36
N PRO A 151 0.22 9.37 15.34
CA PRO A 151 -0.10 9.06 13.95
C PRO A 151 -0.39 7.57 13.69
N ALA A 152 0.31 6.67 14.38
CA ALA A 152 0.11 5.22 14.24
C ALA A 152 -1.33 4.81 14.61
N LYS A 153 -1.88 5.35 15.70
CA LYS A 153 -3.25 5.05 16.12
C LYS A 153 -4.30 5.65 15.19
N ARG A 154 -4.04 6.85 14.65
CA ARG A 154 -4.91 7.43 13.60
C ARG A 154 -4.95 6.55 12.35
N SER A 155 -3.80 6.01 11.94
CA SER A 155 -3.70 5.09 10.79
C SER A 155 -4.42 3.77 11.04
N GLU A 156 -4.27 3.21 12.24
CA GLU A 156 -4.97 1.99 12.65
C GLU A 156 -6.49 2.20 12.65
N ALA A 157 -6.96 3.29 13.26
CA ALA A 157 -8.36 3.68 13.31
C ALA A 157 -8.95 3.86 11.91
N TYR A 158 -8.26 4.60 11.06
CA TYR A 158 -8.65 4.80 9.66
C TYR A 158 -8.77 3.46 8.91
N THR A 159 -7.80 2.56 9.07
CA THR A 159 -7.81 1.24 8.43
C THR A 159 -8.99 0.41 8.93
N GLY A 160 -9.26 0.41 10.24
CA GLY A 160 -10.41 -0.27 10.83
C GLY A 160 -11.74 0.26 10.30
N LEU A 161 -11.89 1.58 10.19
CA LEU A 161 -13.10 2.20 9.62
C LEU A 161 -13.30 1.82 8.15
N MET A 162 -12.23 1.86 7.36
CA MET A 162 -12.29 1.47 5.95
C MET A 162 -12.69 0.00 5.77
N ALA A 163 -12.15 -0.87 6.62
CA ALA A 163 -12.39 -2.30 6.61
C ALA A 163 -13.84 -2.66 6.97
N GLY A 164 -14.41 -2.07 8.02
CA GLY A 164 -15.70 -2.48 8.57
C GLY A 164 -16.90 -1.58 8.27
N TRP A 165 -16.67 -0.31 7.90
CA TRP A 165 -17.71 0.72 7.87
C TRP A 165 -17.74 1.59 6.60
N SER A 166 -16.84 1.38 5.63
CA SER A 166 -16.77 2.22 4.41
C SER A 166 -18.03 2.18 3.53
N SER A 167 -18.85 1.13 3.68
CA SER A 167 -20.14 0.97 2.99
C SER A 167 -21.35 1.19 3.90
N ASN A 168 -21.15 1.54 5.18
CA ASN A 168 -22.24 1.79 6.11
C ASN A 168 -22.50 3.29 6.21
N SER A 169 -23.67 3.76 5.76
CA SER A 169 -24.05 5.17 5.81
C SER A 169 -24.27 5.68 7.24
N GLU A 170 -24.66 4.81 8.18
CA GLU A 170 -25.04 5.18 9.55
C GLU A 170 -23.87 5.76 10.36
N ILE A 171 -22.62 5.53 9.95
CA ILE A 171 -21.45 6.10 10.63
C ILE A 171 -21.24 7.60 10.33
N ILE A 172 -21.81 8.11 9.24
CA ILE A 172 -21.52 9.46 8.73
C ILE A 172 -21.96 10.55 9.72
N PRO A 173 -23.20 10.54 10.27
CA PRO A 173 -23.59 11.55 11.25
C PRO A 173 -22.72 11.53 12.51
N GLU A 174 -22.33 10.34 12.96
CA GLU A 174 -21.55 10.15 14.17
C GLU A 174 -20.13 10.70 14.01
N ILE A 175 -19.45 10.36 12.91
CA ILE A 175 -18.08 10.83 12.66
C ILE A 175 -18.03 12.33 12.43
N ILE A 176 -19.04 12.91 11.77
CA ILE A 176 -19.17 14.36 11.57
C ILE A 176 -19.44 15.05 12.91
N THR A 177 -20.36 14.52 13.72
CA THR A 177 -20.68 15.05 15.05
C THR A 177 -19.43 15.06 15.94
N TYR A 178 -18.68 13.95 15.95
CA TYR A 178 -17.44 13.85 16.71
C TYR A 178 -16.40 14.87 16.22
N ALA A 179 -16.26 15.04 14.90
CA ALA A 179 -15.35 16.02 14.31
C ALA A 179 -15.71 17.47 14.68
N ARG A 180 -17.00 17.81 14.71
CA ARG A 180 -17.49 19.13 15.14
C ARG A 180 -17.15 19.43 16.59
N GLN A 181 -17.19 18.42 17.46
CA GLN A 181 -16.82 18.56 18.87
C GLN A 181 -15.31 18.69 19.08
N HIS A 182 -14.49 18.25 18.11
CA HIS A 182 -13.03 18.18 18.23
C HIS A 182 -12.31 18.99 17.13
N GLN A 183 -12.89 20.11 16.69
CA GLN A 183 -12.32 20.95 15.62
C GLN A 183 -10.92 21.50 15.93
N ALA A 184 -10.52 21.59 17.20
CA ALA A 184 -9.15 21.96 17.56
C ALA A 184 -8.09 20.98 17.01
N ASN A 185 -8.46 19.73 16.75
CA ASN A 185 -7.59 18.71 16.18
C ASN A 185 -7.72 18.67 14.65
N VAL A 186 -6.95 19.54 13.99
CA VAL A 186 -6.93 19.69 12.52
C VAL A 186 -6.57 18.39 11.80
N ASP A 187 -5.68 17.56 12.37
CA ASP A 187 -5.31 16.27 11.78
C ASP A 187 -6.47 15.28 11.81
N GLY A 188 -7.22 15.21 12.92
CA GLY A 188 -8.41 14.38 13.04
C GLY A 188 -9.50 14.79 12.05
N VAL A 189 -9.78 16.10 11.92
CA VAL A 189 -10.72 16.61 10.91
C VAL A 189 -10.28 16.24 9.49
N ASN A 190 -8.98 16.37 9.17
CA ASN A 190 -8.45 15.95 7.88
C ASN A 190 -8.65 14.44 7.64
N ASN A 191 -8.45 13.60 8.65
CA ASN A 191 -8.68 12.16 8.54
C ASN A 191 -10.16 11.81 8.30
N VAL A 192 -11.08 12.54 8.92
CA VAL A 192 -12.52 12.38 8.66
C VAL A 192 -12.84 12.72 7.20
N LEU A 193 -12.33 13.84 6.67
CA LEU A 193 -12.51 14.19 5.26
C LEU A 193 -11.93 13.12 4.31
N ILE A 194 -10.77 12.57 4.66
CA ILE A 194 -10.13 11.48 3.89
C ILE A 194 -10.99 10.21 3.94
N PHE A 195 -11.43 9.79 5.12
CA PHE A 195 -12.29 8.62 5.29
C PHE A 195 -13.58 8.75 4.46
N LEU A 196 -14.32 9.85 4.63
CA LEU A 196 -15.52 10.12 3.84
C LEU A 196 -15.23 10.11 2.33
N SER A 197 -14.05 10.58 1.90
CA SER A 197 -13.66 10.58 0.48
C SER A 197 -13.34 9.21 -0.08
N HIS A 198 -13.17 8.20 0.76
CA HIS A 198 -12.91 6.81 0.36
C HIS A 198 -14.10 5.88 0.62
N MET A 199 -15.14 6.32 1.31
CA MET A 199 -16.39 5.56 1.45
C MET A 199 -17.06 5.27 0.10
N ASN A 200 -17.97 4.30 0.06
CA ASN A 200 -18.81 4.02 -1.12
C ASN A 200 -19.74 5.23 -1.39
N GLN A 201 -19.90 5.63 -2.67
CA GLN A 201 -20.79 6.75 -3.04
C GLN A 201 -22.24 6.53 -2.60
N ASP A 202 -22.75 5.30 -2.67
CA ASP A 202 -24.12 4.97 -2.27
C ASP A 202 -24.31 5.21 -0.77
N ALA A 203 -23.28 4.94 0.05
CA ALA A 203 -23.30 5.20 1.48
C ALA A 203 -23.30 6.70 1.81
N LEU A 204 -22.74 7.55 0.94
CA LEU A 204 -22.71 9.01 1.12
C LEU A 204 -24.04 9.67 0.74
N MET A 205 -24.82 9.06 -0.16
CA MET A 205 -26.04 9.65 -0.72
C MET A 205 -27.03 10.16 0.33
N PRO A 206 -27.38 9.40 1.39
CA PRO A 206 -28.38 9.85 2.37
C PRO A 206 -27.93 11.08 3.16
N TYR A 207 -26.63 11.34 3.24
CA TYR A 207 -26.03 12.37 4.08
C TYR A 207 -25.29 13.45 3.28
N LYS A 208 -25.52 13.55 1.96
CA LYS A 208 -24.85 14.50 1.07
C LYS A 208 -24.87 15.94 1.62
N THR A 209 -26.05 16.45 1.97
CA THR A 209 -26.22 17.82 2.49
C THR A 209 -25.45 18.04 3.79
N GLU A 210 -25.45 17.05 4.68
CA GLU A 210 -24.71 17.13 5.94
C GLU A 210 -23.20 17.15 5.70
N ILE A 211 -22.71 16.33 4.78
CA ILE A 211 -21.29 16.30 4.38
C ILE A 211 -20.90 17.64 3.73
N GLU A 212 -21.71 18.21 2.83
CA GLU A 212 -21.43 19.51 2.22
C GLU A 212 -21.39 20.64 3.26
N THR A 213 -22.32 20.60 4.21
CA THR A 213 -22.35 21.55 5.33
C THR A 213 -21.08 21.44 6.16
N PHE A 214 -20.69 20.21 6.53
CA PHE A 214 -19.45 19.97 7.27
C PHE A 214 -18.21 20.44 6.51
N ILE A 215 -18.10 20.20 5.20
CA ILE A 215 -17.01 20.73 4.36
C ILE A 215 -16.96 22.26 4.42
N GLY A 216 -18.12 22.93 4.36
CA GLY A 216 -18.23 24.37 4.45
C GLY A 216 -17.78 24.95 5.80
N GLU A 217 -18.05 24.23 6.89
CA GLU A 217 -17.62 24.59 8.25
C GLU A 217 -16.09 24.52 8.40
N VAL A 218 -15.46 23.45 7.90
CA VAL A 218 -14.04 23.17 8.18
C VAL A 218 -13.06 23.75 7.16
N GLN A 219 -13.52 24.29 6.04
CA GLN A 219 -12.64 24.80 4.97
C GLN A 219 -11.71 25.96 5.40
N SER A 220 -12.06 26.71 6.45
CA SER A 220 -11.28 27.82 6.99
C SER A 220 -10.10 27.37 7.86
N MET A 221 -10.04 26.08 8.22
CA MET A 221 -9.02 25.52 9.12
C MET A 221 -7.62 25.37 8.48
N GLY A 222 -7.49 25.67 7.18
CA GLY A 222 -6.22 25.69 6.47
C GLY A 222 -6.30 25.14 5.05
N GLN A 223 -5.25 25.39 4.26
CA GLN A 223 -5.21 25.02 2.85
C GLN A 223 -5.36 23.50 2.62
N LYS A 224 -4.71 22.68 3.45
CA LYS A 224 -4.83 21.21 3.39
C LYS A 224 -6.28 20.74 3.61
N THR A 225 -6.96 21.29 4.60
CA THR A 225 -8.37 20.95 4.92
C THR A 225 -9.29 21.37 3.78
N LYS A 226 -9.09 22.57 3.22
CA LYS A 226 -9.82 23.06 2.05
C LYS A 226 -9.65 22.13 0.83
N GLU A 227 -8.44 21.70 0.54
CA GLU A 227 -8.16 20.76 -0.56
C GLU A 227 -8.81 19.40 -0.35
N ARG A 228 -8.79 18.86 0.87
CA ARG A 228 -9.46 17.60 1.20
C ARG A 228 -10.98 17.73 1.11
N GLY A 229 -11.54 18.84 1.58
CA GLY A 229 -12.96 19.15 1.43
C GLY A 229 -13.38 19.23 -0.04
N ALA A 230 -12.58 19.88 -0.89
CA ALA A 230 -12.84 19.93 -2.33
C ALA A 230 -12.78 18.54 -2.99
N LYS A 231 -11.81 17.70 -2.62
CA LYS A 231 -11.72 16.30 -3.11
C LYS A 231 -12.95 15.49 -2.71
N LEU A 232 -13.39 15.58 -1.46
CA LEU A 232 -14.60 14.92 -0.98
C LEU A 232 -15.83 15.43 -1.75
N LYS A 233 -15.99 16.75 -1.88
CA LYS A 233 -17.12 17.36 -2.61
C LYS A 233 -17.23 16.86 -4.05
N ASN A 234 -16.12 16.75 -4.76
CA ASN A 234 -16.09 16.24 -6.14
C ASN A 234 -16.49 14.76 -6.25
N ARG A 235 -16.41 14.02 -5.15
CA ARG A 235 -16.72 12.60 -5.06
C ARG A 235 -18.12 12.28 -4.57
N LEU A 236 -18.85 13.28 -4.06
CA LEU A 236 -20.24 13.13 -3.65
C LEU A 236 -21.13 12.77 -4.84
N PRO A 237 -22.18 11.97 -4.62
CA PRO A 237 -23.14 11.67 -5.67
C PRO A 237 -23.80 12.94 -6.22
N LYS A 238 -24.04 12.96 -7.52
CA LYS A 238 -24.64 14.11 -8.22
C LYS A 238 -26.12 14.23 -7.90
#